data_AF-A0A528LMS7-F1
#
_entry.id   AF-A0A528LMS7-F1
#
_cell.length_a   1.000
_cell.length_b   1.000
_cell.length_c   1.000
_cell.angle_alpha   90.00
_cell.angle_beta   90.00
_cell.angle_gamma   90.00
#
_symmetry.space_group_name_H-M   'P 1'
#
loop_
_entity.id
_entity.type
_entity.pdbx_description
1 polymer ?
#
loop_
_entity_poly.entity_id
_entity_poly.type
_entity_poly.pdbx_seq_one_letter_code
_entity_poly.pdbx_strand_id
1 'polypeptide(L)'
;MSQSFDTSRSLTALEQDNTIVAVIELSKAKWLIASLVPGFKRQPLKKIDADAPSLLKLLQRWRDEAGRTGRQIKRIAVAYEAAGDGFWLARW
;
A
#
# COMPACT_ATOMS: atom_id res chain seq x y z
N MET A 1 12.52 5.68 32.24
CA MET A 1 11.58 6.69 31.71
C MET A 1 10.80 6.04 30.59
N SER A 2 9.48 5.93 30.73
CA SER A 2 8.59 5.39 29.69
C SER A 2 8.54 6.39 28.54
N GLN A 3 8.99 5.97 27.36
CA GLN A 3 8.91 6.80 26.15
C GLN A 3 7.42 6.94 25.79
N SER A 4 6.87 8.16 25.89
CA SER A 4 5.50 8.43 25.50
C SER A 4 5.33 8.16 24.01
N PHE A 5 4.36 7.31 23.64
CA PHE A 5 3.99 7.07 22.26
C PHE A 5 3.40 8.35 21.67
N ASP A 6 4.20 9.04 20.86
CA ASP A 6 3.78 10.22 20.11
C ASP A 6 3.14 9.77 18.80
N THR A 7 1.82 9.87 18.72
CA THR A 7 1.03 9.49 17.52
C THR A 7 1.35 10.35 16.29
N SER A 8 2.04 11.48 16.46
CA SER A 8 2.51 12.31 15.35
C SER A 8 3.80 11.79 14.70
N ARG A 9 4.47 10.79 15.30
CA ARG A 9 5.75 10.26 14.83
C ARG A 9 5.66 8.77 14.54
N SER A 10 6.15 8.38 13.36
CA SER A 10 6.37 6.96 13.05
C SER A 10 7.53 6.39 13.88
N LEU A 11 7.29 5.26 14.55
CA LEU A 11 8.33 4.53 15.29
C LEU A 11 9.39 3.88 14.40
N THR A 12 9.19 3.90 13.08
CA THR A 12 10.09 3.27 12.11
C THR A 12 10.19 4.17 10.88
N ALA A 13 11.41 4.41 10.41
CA ALA A 13 11.65 5.14 9.17
C ALA A 13 11.05 4.39 7.97
N LEU A 14 10.56 5.12 6.98
CA LEU A 14 10.10 4.52 5.73
C LEU A 14 11.30 4.13 4.85
N GLU A 15 11.59 2.84 4.75
CA GLU A 15 12.52 2.31 3.74
C GLU A 15 11.82 2.18 2.38
N GLN A 16 11.88 3.23 1.56
CA GLN A 16 11.18 3.28 0.27
C GLN A 16 11.60 2.15 -0.68
N ASP A 17 12.87 1.77 -0.69
CA ASP A 17 13.40 0.75 -1.61
C ASP A 17 12.90 -0.68 -1.32
N ASN A 18 12.38 -0.92 -0.11
CA ASN A 18 11.90 -2.23 0.34
C ASN A 18 10.41 -2.20 0.74
N THR A 19 9.70 -1.09 0.48
CA THR A 19 8.30 -0.90 0.86
C THR A 19 7.45 -0.59 -0.36
N ILE A 20 6.41 -1.39 -0.57
CA ILE A 20 5.33 -0.99 -1.47
C ILE A 20 4.38 -0.07 -0.70
N VAL A 21 3.99 1.05 -1.31
CA VAL A 21 2.97 1.95 -0.76
C VAL A 21 1.80 1.97 -1.71
N ALA A 22 0.66 1.39 -1.31
CA ALA A 22 -0.56 1.33 -2.12
C ALA A 22 -1.64 2.26 -1.55
N VAL A 23 -2.37 2.92 -2.44
CA VAL A 23 -3.54 3.76 -2.10
C VAL A 23 -4.75 3.17 -2.81
N ILE A 24 -5.83 2.97 -2.06
CA ILE A 24 -7.03 2.27 -2.52
C ILE A 24 -8.26 3.17 -2.35
N GLU A 25 -8.80 3.62 -3.46
CA GLU A 25 -10.13 4.23 -3.50
C GLU A 25 -11.18 3.11 -3.50
N LEU A 26 -12.03 3.10 -2.49
CA LEU A 26 -13.06 2.09 -2.30
C LEU A 26 -14.41 2.57 -2.85
N SER A 27 -15.11 1.67 -3.53
CA SER A 27 -16.53 1.85 -3.86
C SER A 27 -17.25 0.51 -3.73
N LYS A 28 -18.57 0.52 -3.84
CA LYS A 28 -19.39 -0.71 -3.76
C LYS A 28 -19.13 -1.68 -4.93
N ALA A 29 -18.72 -1.18 -6.09
CA ALA A 29 -18.62 -1.99 -7.30
C ALA A 29 -17.18 -2.24 -7.73
N LYS A 30 -16.35 -1.18 -7.73
CA LYS A 30 -14.98 -1.23 -8.24
C LYS A 30 -14.04 -0.50 -7.31
N TRP A 31 -12.84 -1.04 -7.11
CA TRP A 31 -11.77 -0.35 -6.38
C TRP A 31 -10.71 0.13 -7.34
N LEU A 32 -10.15 1.31 -7.06
CA LEU A 32 -9.01 1.86 -7.80
C LEU A 32 -7.78 1.82 -6.91
N ILE A 33 -6.71 1.17 -7.39
CA ILE A 33 -5.48 0.95 -6.65
C ILE A 33 -4.33 1.61 -7.40
N ALA A 34 -3.74 2.61 -6.79
CA ALA A 34 -2.46 3.19 -7.21
C ALA A 34 -1.34 2.69 -6.28
N SER A 35 -0.12 2.57 -6.76
CA SER A 35 0.99 2.12 -5.92
C SER A 35 2.34 2.69 -6.29
N LEU A 36 3.18 2.91 -5.28
CA LEU A 36 4.62 3.04 -5.43
C LEU A 36 5.24 1.66 -5.24
N VAL A 37 5.76 1.09 -6.33
CA VAL A 37 6.39 -0.23 -6.32
C VAL A 37 7.88 -0.05 -6.63
N PRO A 38 8.79 -0.44 -5.71
CA PRO A 38 10.23 -0.35 -5.95
C PRO A 38 10.63 -1.09 -7.23
N GLY A 39 11.51 -0.45 -8.01
CA GLY A 39 11.98 -0.99 -9.30
C GLY A 39 11.05 -0.71 -10.49
N PHE A 40 9.83 -0.22 -10.27
CA PHE A 40 8.94 0.14 -11.37
C PHE A 40 9.25 1.55 -11.87
N LYS A 41 9.41 1.71 -13.19
CA LYS A 41 9.60 3.05 -13.81
C LYS A 41 8.34 3.91 -13.78
N ARG A 42 7.16 3.28 -13.72
CA ARG A 42 5.86 3.95 -13.68
C ARG A 42 5.00 3.33 -12.59
N GLN A 43 4.27 4.19 -11.90
CA GLN A 43 3.39 3.82 -10.79
C GLN A 43 2.19 3.06 -11.38
N PRO A 44 1.95 1.79 -10.99
CA PRO A 44 0.84 1.05 -11.53
C PRO A 44 -0.49 1.58 -10.97
N LEU A 45 -1.49 1.65 -11.87
CA LEU A 45 -2.87 1.97 -11.55
C LEU A 45 -3.76 0.83 -12.03
N LYS A 46 -4.60 0.28 -11.16
CA LYS A 46 -5.50 -0.85 -11.49
C LYS A 46 -6.89 -0.62 -10.94
N LYS A 47 -7.88 -0.98 -11.76
CA LYS A 47 -9.29 -1.03 -11.37
C LYS A 47 -9.71 -2.50 -11.29
N ILE A 48 -10.23 -2.92 -10.15
CA ILE A 48 -10.70 -4.30 -9.91
C ILE A 48 -12.13 -4.27 -9.36
N ASP A 49 -12.81 -5.41 -9.36
CA ASP A 49 -14.05 -5.58 -8.58
C ASP A 49 -13.79 -5.40 -7.08
N ALA A 50 -14.85 -5.04 -6.34
CA ALA A 50 -14.80 -4.90 -4.89
C ALA A 50 -14.60 -6.25 -4.19
N ASP A 51 -13.40 -6.83 -4.33
CA ASP A 51 -13.02 -8.18 -3.95
C ASP A 51 -11.65 -8.20 -3.26
N ALA A 52 -11.66 -8.48 -1.95
CA ALA A 52 -10.46 -8.49 -1.13
C ALA A 52 -9.39 -9.54 -1.56
N PRO A 53 -9.75 -10.78 -1.93
CA PRO A 53 -8.81 -11.74 -2.51
C PRO A 53 -8.10 -11.22 -3.77
N SER A 54 -8.82 -10.59 -4.69
CA SER A 54 -8.24 -10.00 -5.91
C SER A 54 -7.26 -8.87 -5.60
N LEU A 55 -7.59 -8.03 -4.61
CA LEU A 55 -6.67 -7.01 -4.11
C LEU A 55 -5.39 -7.64 -3.54
N LEU A 56 -5.51 -8.64 -2.67
CA LEU A 56 -4.36 -9.31 -2.07
C LEU A 56 -3.46 -9.93 -3.15
N LYS A 57 -4.06 -10.62 -4.13
CA LYS A 57 -3.34 -11.21 -5.26
C LYS A 57 -2.60 -10.16 -6.08
N LEU A 58 -3.21 -9.00 -6.31
CA LEU A 58 -2.57 -7.88 -7.00
C LEU A 58 -1.35 -7.35 -6.23
N LEU A 59 -1.48 -7.14 -4.92
CA LEU A 59 -0.38 -6.65 -4.08
C LEU A 59 0.77 -7.66 -3.99
N GLN A 60 0.47 -8.95 -3.88
CA GLN A 60 1.47 -10.03 -3.92
C GLN A 60 2.18 -10.08 -5.28
N ARG A 61 1.44 -9.95 -6.38
CA ARG A 61 2.03 -9.89 -7.72
C ARG A 61 3.03 -8.74 -7.85
N TRP A 62 2.68 -7.53 -7.38
CA TRP A 62 3.63 -6.41 -7.41
C TRP A 62 4.85 -6.63 -6.53
N ARG A 63 4.67 -7.30 -5.38
CA ARG A 63 5.79 -7.74 -4.53
C ARG A 63 6.75 -8.65 -5.28
N ASP A 64 6.23 -9.65 -5.99
CA ASP A 64 7.04 -10.60 -6.76
C ASP A 64 7.72 -9.92 -7.95
N GLU A 65 7.01 -9.04 -8.65
CA GLU A 65 7.55 -8.25 -9.77
C GLU A 65 8.68 -7.33 -9.30
N ALA A 66 8.55 -6.67 -8.14
CA ALA A 66 9.64 -5.89 -7.54
C ALA A 66 10.83 -6.79 -7.16
N GLY A 67 10.56 -7.97 -6.58
CA GLY A 67 11.59 -8.97 -6.25
C GLY A 67 12.43 -9.38 -7.46
N ARG A 68 11.80 -9.55 -8.64
CA ARG A 68 12.50 -9.86 -9.90
C ARG A 68 13.41 -8.74 -10.39
N THR A 69 13.22 -7.50 -9.92
CA THR A 69 14.12 -6.36 -10.21
C THR A 69 15.25 -6.22 -9.19
N GLY A 70 15.43 -7.20 -8.30
CA GLY A 70 16.44 -7.17 -7.23
C GLY A 70 16.01 -6.37 -6.00
N ARG A 71 14.73 -6.00 -5.88
CA ARG A 71 14.19 -5.26 -4.74
C ARG A 71 13.46 -6.21 -3.79
N GLN A 72 14.10 -6.58 -2.68
CA GLN A 72 13.47 -7.42 -1.66
C GLN A 72 12.45 -6.60 -0.85
N ILE A 73 11.18 -6.75 -1.19
CA ILE A 73 10.10 -6.07 -0.48
C ILE A 73 9.87 -6.72 0.89
N LYS A 74 10.13 -5.95 1.95
CA LYS A 74 9.92 -6.36 3.35
C LYS A 74 8.54 -5.95 3.88
N ARG A 75 7.93 -4.94 3.26
CA ARG A 75 6.72 -4.30 3.77
C ARG A 75 5.77 -3.88 2.65
N ILE A 76 4.48 -3.92 2.94
CA ILE A 76 3.44 -3.26 2.13
C ILE A 76 2.65 -2.37 3.08
N ALA A 77 2.69 -1.07 2.84
CA ALA A 77 1.82 -0.09 3.50
C ALA A 77 0.64 0.21 2.58
N VAL A 78 -0.56 0.26 3.14
CA VAL A 78 -1.80 0.51 2.41
C VAL A 78 -2.53 1.68 3.04
N ALA A 79 -2.97 2.64 2.24
CA ALA A 79 -3.97 3.63 2.61
C ALA A 79 -5.27 3.35 1.86
N TYR A 80 -6.41 3.43 2.53
CA TYR A 80 -7.72 3.29 1.88
C TYR A 80 -8.73 4.31 2.42
N GLU A 81 -9.66 4.73 1.58
CA GLU A 81 -10.71 5.67 1.96
C GLU A 81 -11.67 5.02 2.96
N ALA A 82 -11.93 5.69 4.08
CA ALA A 82 -12.98 5.26 5.01
C ALA A 82 -14.34 5.76 4.51
N ALA A 83 -15.04 4.89 3.79
CA ALA A 83 -16.49 4.89 3.57
C ALA A 83 -17.21 6.26 3.44
N GLY A 84 -16.68 7.18 2.61
CA GLY A 84 -17.37 8.42 2.23
C GLY A 84 -17.21 9.60 3.18
N ASP A 85 -16.45 9.44 4.26
CA ASP A 85 -16.23 10.49 5.26
C ASP A 85 -15.05 11.43 4.92
N GLY A 86 -14.44 11.26 3.74
CA GLY A 86 -13.38 12.15 3.24
C GLY A 86 -12.01 11.98 3.92
N PHE A 87 -11.81 10.94 4.71
CA PHE A 87 -10.52 10.63 5.34
C PHE A 87 -9.95 9.27 4.93
N TRP A 88 -8.63 9.13 5.05
CA TRP A 88 -7.88 7.94 4.65
C TRP A 88 -7.33 7.20 5.87
N LEU A 89 -7.48 5.89 5.87
CA LEU A 89 -6.91 5.02 6.89
C LEU A 89 -5.66 4.34 6.35
N ALA A 90 -4.54 4.51 7.04
CA ALA A 90 -3.31 3.80 6.75
C ALA A 90 -3.18 2.53 7.62
N ARG A 91 -2.78 1.42 7.00
CA ARG A 91 -2.42 0.14 7.63
C ARG A 91 -1.06 -0.29 7.12
N TRP A 92 -0.19 -0.73 8.02
CA TRP A 92 1.24 -0.81 7.75
C TRP A 92 1.94 -1.92 8.50
#